data_AF-A0A522QJ23-F1
#
_entry.id   AF-A0A522QJ23-F1
#
_cell.length_a   1.000
_cell.length_b   1.000
_cell.length_c   1.000
_cell.angle_alpha   90.00
_cell.angle_beta   90.00
_cell.angle_gamma   90.00
#
_symmetry.space_group_name_H-M   'P 1'
#
loop_
_entity.id
_entity.type
_entity.pdbx_description
1 polymer ?
#
loop_
_entity_poly.entity_id
_entity_poly.type
_entity_poly.pdbx_seq_one_letter_code
_entity_poly.pdbx_strand_id
1 'polypeptide(L)'
;MPIDRDAALAAAPSVRELSWTDQDVLLYHLSLGASASQLHWSYERDLRVLPTYAVVAGERSSGIQSGAPIRMPGIDVVLRKILHGGQAIALHAPIPVAATVRAVSR
;
A
#
# COMPACT_ATOMS: atom_id res chain seq x y z
N MET A 1 0.65 -20.75 -16.50
CA MET A 1 1.64 -20.31 -15.51
C MET A 1 1.74 -21.43 -14.49
N PRO A 2 2.75 -22.29 -14.58
CA PRO A 2 3.04 -23.19 -13.48
C PRO A 2 3.41 -22.37 -12.24
N ILE A 3 3.00 -22.84 -11.07
CA ILE A 3 3.38 -22.30 -9.78
C ILE A 3 4.22 -23.39 -9.10
N ASP A 4 5.49 -23.10 -8.83
CA ASP A 4 6.32 -23.92 -7.95
C ASP A 4 5.98 -23.54 -6.50
N ARG A 5 5.15 -24.38 -5.88
CA ARG A 5 4.65 -24.16 -4.53
C ARG A 5 5.76 -24.20 -3.48
N ASP A 6 6.73 -25.11 -3.65
CA ASP A 6 7.77 -25.31 -2.64
C ASP A 6 8.74 -24.13 -2.66
N ALA A 7 9.12 -23.65 -3.85
CA ALA A 7 9.92 -22.45 -3.99
C ALA A 7 9.19 -21.19 -3.47
N ALA A 8 7.90 -21.04 -3.75
CA ALA A 8 7.12 -19.88 -3.31
C ALA A 8 6.95 -19.82 -1.78
N LEU A 9 6.65 -20.95 -1.14
CA LEU A 9 6.44 -21.00 0.33
C LEU A 9 7.74 -20.89 1.13
N ALA A 10 8.88 -21.27 0.53
CA ALA A 10 10.20 -21.17 1.14
C ALA A 10 10.87 -19.79 0.95
N ALA A 11 10.25 -18.87 0.20
CA ALA A 11 10.81 -17.55 -0.06
C ALA A 11 11.02 -16.75 1.24
N ALA A 12 12.18 -16.09 1.33
CA ALA A 12 12.45 -15.18 2.43
C ALA A 12 11.55 -13.93 2.32
N PRO A 13 11.09 -13.35 3.45
CA PRO A 13 10.33 -12.11 3.41
C PRO A 13 11.14 -10.96 2.81
N SER A 14 10.48 -10.12 2.02
CA SER A 14 11.05 -8.84 1.59
C SER A 14 10.83 -7.78 2.66
N VAL A 15 11.83 -6.93 2.86
CA VAL A 15 11.78 -5.83 3.84
C VAL A 15 12.02 -4.51 3.13
N ARG A 16 11.17 -3.53 3.41
CA ARG A 16 11.23 -2.19 2.81
C ARG A 16 11.06 -1.14 3.90
N GLU A 17 11.72 0.00 3.73
CA GLU A 17 11.36 1.20 4.47
C GLU A 17 10.30 1.96 3.67
N LEU A 18 9.24 2.39 4.36
CA LEU A 18 8.17 3.21 3.81
C LEU A 18 8.10 4.50 4.62
N SER A 19 7.92 5.63 3.94
CA SER A 19 7.77 6.93 4.60
C SER A 19 6.66 7.73 3.94
N TRP A 20 5.87 8.44 4.74
CA TRP A 20 4.83 9.36 4.28
C TRP A 20 4.73 10.59 5.16
N THR A 21 4.16 11.65 4.60
CA THR A 21 3.76 12.86 5.32
C THR A 21 2.25 13.09 5.24
N ASP A 22 1.78 14.13 5.94
CA ASP A 22 0.41 14.62 5.87
C ASP A 22 -0.06 14.92 4.45
N GLN A 23 0.84 15.42 3.58
CA GLN A 23 0.57 15.67 2.18
C GLN A 23 0.19 14.38 1.42
N ASP A 24 0.87 13.27 1.69
CA ASP A 24 0.54 11.99 1.05
C ASP A 24 -0.83 11.47 1.52
N VAL A 25 -1.18 11.70 2.79
CA VAL A 25 -2.49 11.37 3.38
C VAL A 25 -3.59 12.25 2.77
N LEU A 26 -3.38 13.56 2.66
CA LEU A 26 -4.32 14.50 2.07
C LEU A 26 -4.57 14.17 0.59
N LEU A 27 -3.52 13.83 -0.16
CA LEU A 27 -3.65 13.41 -1.56
C LEU A 27 -4.49 12.14 -1.68
N TYR A 28 -4.29 11.18 -0.78
CA TYR A 28 -5.12 9.97 -0.72
C TYR A 28 -6.59 10.31 -0.44
N HIS A 29 -6.89 11.11 0.58
CA HIS A 29 -8.25 11.52 0.88
C HIS A 29 -8.91 12.25 -0.30
N LEU A 30 -8.17 13.15 -0.97
CA LEU A 30 -8.64 13.84 -2.17
C LEU A 30 -8.99 12.85 -3.29
N SER A 31 -8.14 11.84 -3.52
CA SER A 31 -8.39 10.79 -4.53
C SER A 31 -9.66 9.96 -4.26
N LEU A 32 -10.07 9.89 -2.99
CA LEU A 32 -11.30 9.23 -2.56
C LEU A 32 -12.51 10.18 -2.55
N GLY A 33 -12.31 11.46 -2.91
CA GLY A 33 -13.37 12.45 -3.00
C GLY A 33 -13.67 13.19 -1.70
N ALA A 34 -12.74 13.23 -0.73
CA ALA A 34 -12.89 14.07 0.44
C ALA A 34 -13.12 15.54 0.04
N SER A 35 -14.17 16.15 0.58
CA SER A 35 -14.56 17.51 0.22
C SER A 35 -13.96 18.55 1.17
N ALA A 36 -13.99 19.82 0.76
CA ALA A 36 -13.55 20.94 1.59
C ALA A 36 -14.40 21.15 2.87
N SER A 37 -15.59 20.55 2.97
CA SER A 37 -16.40 20.60 4.18
C SER A 37 -16.01 19.51 5.20
N GLN A 38 -15.21 18.52 4.81
CA GLN A 38 -14.74 17.44 5.65
C GLN A 38 -13.31 17.74 6.15
N LEU A 39 -13.17 18.79 6.96
CA LEU A 39 -11.87 19.33 7.36
C LEU A 39 -10.95 18.30 8.03
N HIS A 40 -11.48 17.33 8.77
CA HIS A 40 -10.68 16.23 9.34
C HIS A 40 -10.00 15.34 8.29
N TRP A 41 -10.37 15.45 7.02
CA TRP A 41 -9.77 14.72 5.90
C TRP A 41 -9.14 15.64 4.85
N SER A 42 -9.51 16.92 4.82
CA SER A 42 -9.07 17.87 3.80
C SER A 42 -8.17 19.00 4.33
N TYR A 43 -7.91 19.07 5.64
CA TYR A 43 -7.11 20.11 6.28
C TYR A 43 -6.13 19.52 7.30
N GLU A 44 -4.88 19.97 7.27
CA GLU A 44 -3.74 19.36 7.97
C GLU A 44 -3.79 19.49 9.50
N ARG A 45 -4.44 20.53 10.05
CA ARG A 45 -4.36 20.89 11.48
C ARG A 45 -4.99 19.86 12.43
N ASP A 46 -6.00 19.11 11.99
CA ASP A 46 -6.66 18.03 12.76
C ASP A 46 -6.96 16.83 11.84
N LEU A 47 -5.94 16.45 11.07
CA LEU A 47 -6.03 15.42 10.06
C LEU A 47 -6.18 14.03 10.69
N ARG A 48 -7.21 13.30 10.28
CA ARG A 48 -7.49 11.92 10.68
C ARG A 48 -7.29 11.00 9.50
N VAL A 49 -6.37 10.05 9.61
CA VAL A 49 -6.04 9.14 8.51
C VAL A 49 -7.14 8.09 8.35
N LEU A 50 -7.70 7.96 7.14
CA LEU A 50 -8.62 6.87 6.83
C LEU A 50 -7.91 5.51 6.96
N PRO A 51 -8.53 4.49 7.60
CA PRO A 51 -7.92 3.17 7.79
C PRO A 51 -7.38 2.52 6.51
N THR A 52 -8.05 2.76 5.40
CA THR A 52 -7.72 2.22 4.08
C THR A 52 -6.43 2.81 3.50
N TYR A 53 -5.89 3.90 4.07
CA TYR A 53 -4.57 4.43 3.72
C TYR A 53 -3.46 3.38 3.93
N ALA A 54 -3.63 2.42 4.86
CA ALA A 54 -2.68 1.33 5.07
C ALA A 54 -2.38 0.52 3.79
N VAL A 55 -3.27 0.52 2.80
CA VAL A 55 -3.07 -0.16 1.51
C VAL A 55 -2.02 0.53 0.64
N VAL A 56 -1.83 1.84 0.81
CA VAL A 56 -0.98 2.68 -0.06
C VAL A 56 0.10 3.44 0.72
N ALA A 57 0.15 3.28 2.04
CA ALA A 57 1.03 4.06 2.92
C ALA A 57 2.49 3.94 2.50
N GLY A 58 3.13 5.10 2.24
CA GLY A 58 4.52 5.18 1.79
C GLY A 58 4.80 4.60 0.39
N GLU A 59 3.79 4.14 -0.34
CA GLU A 59 3.88 3.87 -1.77
C GLU A 59 3.55 5.16 -2.53
N ARG A 60 4.58 6.00 -2.74
CA ARG A 60 4.45 7.19 -3.58
C ARG A 60 4.17 6.76 -5.01
N SER A 61 2.89 6.88 -5.40
CA SER A 61 2.25 6.18 -6.51
C SER A 61 2.36 4.66 -6.37
N SER A 62 1.26 3.96 -6.66
CA SER A 62 1.19 2.50 -6.79
C SER A 62 2.53 1.95 -7.28
N GLY A 63 3.25 1.22 -6.43
CA GLY A 63 4.63 0.77 -6.62
C GLY A 63 4.86 -0.19 -7.78
N ILE A 64 3.97 -0.21 -8.76
CA ILE A 64 4.36 -0.50 -10.14
C ILE A 64 5.03 0.78 -10.63
N GLN A 65 6.36 0.89 -10.48
CA GLN A 65 7.12 1.60 -11.51
C GLN A 65 6.59 1.06 -12.82
N SER A 66 5.90 1.88 -13.60
CA SER A 66 5.18 1.49 -14.81
C SER A 66 6.08 0.58 -15.67
N GLY A 67 5.90 -0.75 -15.57
CA GLY A 67 6.72 -1.74 -16.29
C GLY A 67 7.62 -2.67 -15.47
N ALA A 68 7.78 -2.52 -14.16
CA ALA A 68 8.52 -3.49 -13.35
C ALA A 68 7.69 -4.78 -13.17
N PRO A 69 8.19 -5.96 -13.56
CA PRO A 69 7.47 -7.21 -13.38
C PRO A 69 7.34 -7.53 -11.89
N ILE A 70 6.14 -7.94 -11.45
CA ILE A 70 5.98 -8.59 -10.15
C ILE A 70 6.75 -9.91 -10.22
N ARG A 71 7.86 -9.97 -9.49
CA ARG A 71 8.75 -11.12 -9.41
C ARG A 71 8.58 -11.76 -8.03
N MET A 72 8.15 -13.02 -8.01
CA MET A 72 8.09 -13.80 -6.79
C MET A 72 8.73 -15.16 -7.04
N PRO A 73 9.55 -15.69 -6.11
CA PRO A 73 10.13 -17.03 -6.27
C PRO A 73 9.05 -18.07 -6.57
N GLY A 74 9.28 -18.91 -7.58
CA GLY A 74 8.34 -19.97 -7.98
C GLY A 74 7.08 -19.51 -8.71
N ILE A 75 6.87 -18.20 -8.94
CA ILE A 75 5.67 -17.69 -9.63
C ILE A 75 6.05 -16.74 -10.77
N ASP A 76 5.84 -17.20 -12.01
CA ASP A 76 5.94 -16.36 -13.20
C ASP A 76 4.60 -15.70 -13.52
N VAL A 77 4.44 -14.40 -13.26
CA VAL A 77 3.16 -13.69 -13.47
C VAL A 77 3.09 -12.97 -14.81
N VAL A 78 2.03 -13.23 -15.57
CA VAL A 78 1.64 -12.42 -16.72
C VAL A 78 0.63 -11.37 -16.25
N LEU A 79 1.08 -10.15 -15.92
CA LEU A 79 0.25 -9.10 -15.29
C LEU A 79 -1.07 -8.82 -16.02
N ARG A 80 -1.07 -8.86 -17.36
CA ARG A 80 -2.29 -8.66 -18.19
C ARG A 80 -3.33 -9.79 -18.09
N LYS A 81 -3.02 -10.90 -17.42
CA LYS A 81 -3.89 -12.08 -17.27
C LYS A 81 -4.38 -12.28 -15.83
N ILE A 82 -4.14 -11.32 -14.94
CA ILE A 82 -4.55 -11.41 -13.54
C ILE A 82 -5.35 -10.17 -13.14
N LEU A 83 -6.24 -10.36 -12.15
CA LEU A 83 -7.00 -9.30 -11.50
C LEU A 83 -6.65 -9.27 -10.02
N HIS A 84 -6.83 -8.12 -9.38
CA HIS A 84 -6.76 -8.01 -7.94
C HIS A 84 -8.04 -8.61 -7.33
N GLY A 85 -7.98 -9.84 -6.83
CA GLY A 85 -9.16 -10.61 -6.41
C GLY A 85 -9.75 -10.23 -5.05
N GLY A 86 -8.97 -9.61 -4.17
CA GLY A 86 -9.43 -9.21 -2.84
C GLY A 86 -8.34 -8.52 -2.03
N GLN A 87 -8.77 -7.82 -0.98
CA GLN A 87 -7.91 -7.06 -0.08
C GLN A 87 -8.42 -7.19 1.35
N ALA A 88 -7.51 -7.30 2.31
CA ALA A 88 -7.83 -7.31 3.74
C ALA A 88 -6.86 -6.41 4.50
N ILE A 89 -7.37 -5.67 5.48
CA ILE A 89 -6.59 -4.84 6.40
C ILE A 89 -6.99 -5.15 7.84
N ALA A 90 -6.00 -5.19 8.73
CA ALA A 90 -6.21 -5.21 10.17
C ALA A 90 -5.35 -4.10 10.77
N LEU A 91 -5.98 -3.16 11.49
CA LEU A 91 -5.27 -2.09 12.17
C LEU A 91 -5.05 -2.45 13.64
N HIS A 92 -3.81 -2.35 14.08
CA HIS A 92 -3.43 -2.54 15.48
C HIS A 92 -3.40 -1.22 16.27
N ALA A 93 -3.33 -0.08 15.58
CA ALA A 93 -3.37 1.26 16.12
C ALA A 93 -3.84 2.24 15.02
N PRO A 94 -4.30 3.46 15.38
CA PRO A 94 -4.51 4.52 14.40
C PRO A 94 -3.26 4.80 13.58
N ILE A 95 -3.42 5.08 12.29
CA ILE A 95 -2.30 5.41 11.41
C ILE A 95 -1.87 6.86 11.70
N PRO A 96 -0.58 7.13 11.95
CA PRO A 96 -0.08 8.48 12.15
C PRO A 96 -0.11 9.29 10.85
N VAL A 97 -0.31 10.60 10.97
CA VAL A 97 -0.35 11.53 9.81
C VAL A 97 0.96 11.61 9.05
N ALA A 98 2.08 11.30 9.70
CA ALA A 98 3.40 11.15 9.11
C ALA A 98 4.18 10.08 9.86
N ALA A 99 4.92 9.23 9.15
CA ALA A 99 5.80 8.25 9.77
C ALA A 99 6.82 7.69 8.77
N THR A 100 7.86 7.08 9.33
CA THR A 100 8.75 6.14 8.66
C THR A 100 8.58 4.79 9.34
N VAL A 101 8.31 3.75 8.56
CA VAL A 101 8.03 2.40 9.06
C VAL A 101 8.79 1.34 8.27
N ARG A 102 8.93 0.17 8.88
CA ARG A 102 9.47 -1.02 8.23
C ARG A 102 8.33 -1.94 7.79
N ALA A 103 8.16 -2.12 6.48
CA ALA A 103 7.21 -3.04 5.90
C ALA A 103 7.87 -4.39 5.59
N VAL A 104 7.16 -5.48 5.89
CA VAL A 104 7.61 -6.84 5.64
C VAL A 104 6.52 -7.56 4.83
N SER A 105 6.88 -8.13 3.69
CA SER A 105 5.98 -8.95 2.87
C SER A 105 6.51 -10.38 2.79
N ARG A 106 5.63 -11.36 2.92
CA ARG A 106 5.93 -12.80 2.81
C ARG A 106 5.20 -13.40 1.62
#